data_AF-M1W171-F1
#
_entry.id   AF-M1W171-F1
#
_cell.length_a   1.000
_cell.length_b   1.000
_cell.length_c   1.000
_cell.angle_alpha   90.00
_cell.angle_beta   90.00
_cell.angle_gamma   90.00
#
_symmetry.space_group_name_H-M   'P 1'
#
loop_
_entity.id
_entity.type
_entity.pdbx_description
1 polymer ?
#
loop_
_entity_poly.entity_id
_entity_poly.type
_entity_poly.pdbx_seq_one_letter_code
_entity_poly.pdbx_strand_id
1 'polypeptide(L)'
;MEVYQSFALFVEKDGDDIELGIRHLHSLNIVHNDISPYNIMLDETDHPVIIDFDSWQQNGQELGTKKGSRGWSIEEEEYARFENDIYSLSKIREFLHAP
;
A
#
# COMPACT_ATOMS: atom_id res chain seq x y z
N MET A 1 -22.73 18.90 8.63
CA MET A 1 -22.05 17.84 9.43
C MET A 1 -22.07 16.48 8.73
N GLU A 2 -23.08 16.16 7.90
CA GLU A 2 -23.14 14.87 7.17
C GLU A 2 -22.09 14.70 6.06
N VAL A 3 -21.74 15.77 5.33
CA VAL A 3 -20.78 15.68 4.21
C VAL A 3 -19.38 15.25 4.66
N TYR A 4 -18.92 15.73 5.83
CA TYR A 4 -17.64 15.33 6.41
C TYR A 4 -17.66 13.87 6.88
N GLN A 5 -18.80 13.37 7.36
CA GLN A 5 -18.94 11.98 7.77
C GLN A 5 -18.83 11.03 6.55
N SER A 6 -19.46 11.37 5.42
CA SER A 6 -19.39 10.56 4.20
C SER A 6 -18.02 10.56 3.53
N PHE A 7 -17.31 11.70 3.54
CA PHE A 7 -15.95 11.78 3.03
C PHE A 7 -14.95 11.01 3.91
N ALA A 8 -15.06 11.12 5.23
CA ALA A 8 -14.25 10.33 6.16
C ALA A 8 -14.54 8.82 6.04
N LEU A 9 -15.81 8.42 5.89
CA LEU A 9 -16.20 7.02 5.70
C LEU A 9 -15.64 6.44 4.39
N PHE A 10 -15.60 7.24 3.32
CA PHE A 10 -14.99 6.84 2.05
C PHE A 10 -13.47 6.60 2.22
N VAL A 11 -12.77 7.53 2.87
CA VAL A 11 -11.34 7.42 3.16
C VAL A 11 -11.00 6.23 4.07
N GLU A 12 -11.77 6.02 5.14
CA GLU A 12 -11.57 4.88 6.05
C GLU A 12 -11.81 3.54 5.34
N LYS A 13 -12.87 3.44 4.53
CA LYS A 13 -13.18 2.26 3.74
C LYS A 13 -12.02 1.91 2.78
N ASP A 14 -11.50 2.89 2.06
CA ASP A 14 -10.43 2.67 1.09
C ASP A 14 -9.14 2.19 1.77
N GLY A 15 -8.81 2.77 2.94
CA GLY A 15 -7.66 2.35 3.75
C GLY A 15 -7.76 0.91 4.24
N ASP A 16 -8.96 0.45 4.60
CA ASP A 16 -9.20 -0.92 5.03
C ASP A 16 -9.17 -1.92 3.86
N ASP A 17 -9.73 -1.56 2.70
CA ASP A 17 -9.71 -2.39 1.50
C ASP A 17 -8.27 -2.58 0.96
N ILE A 18 -7.42 -1.55 1.03
CA ILE A 18 -5.99 -1.65 0.70
C ILE A 18 -5.27 -2.60 1.67
N GLU A 19 -5.56 -2.51 2.97
CA GLU A 19 -4.97 -3.42 3.97
C GLU A 19 -5.36 -4.88 3.69
N LEU A 20 -6.61 -5.15 3.31
CA LEU A 20 -7.05 -6.49 2.92
C LEU A 20 -6.29 -7.02 1.71
N GLY A 21 -6.04 -6.18 0.70
CA GLY A 21 -5.20 -6.52 -0.45
C GLY A 21 -3.77 -6.88 -0.05
N ILE A 22 -3.13 -6.07 0.80
CA ILE A 22 -1.79 -6.33 1.32
C ILE A 22 -1.74 -7.63 2.13
N ARG A 23 -2.71 -7.85 3.03
CA ARG A 23 -2.83 -9.09 3.81
C ARG A 23 -2.99 -10.32 2.93
N HIS A 24 -3.72 -10.20 1.81
CA HIS A 24 -3.82 -11.27 0.84
C HIS A 24 -2.46 -11.61 0.23
N LEU A 25 -1.68 -10.61 -0.21
CA LEU A 25 -0.32 -10.82 -0.71
C LEU A 25 0.58 -11.46 0.33
N HIS A 26 0.54 -10.97 1.58
CA HIS A 26 1.34 -11.51 2.68
C HIS A 26 0.99 -12.96 2.99
N SER A 27 -0.29 -13.34 2.88
CA SER A 27 -0.73 -14.74 3.05
C SER A 27 -0.13 -15.69 2.00
N LEU A 28 0.28 -15.15 0.84
CA LEU A 28 0.98 -15.86 -0.23
C LEU A 28 2.51 -15.76 -0.10
N ASN A 29 3.02 -15.19 1.01
CA ASN A 29 4.43 -14.87 1.24
C ASN A 29 5.03 -13.87 0.24
N ILE A 30 4.18 -13.03 -0.38
CA ILE A 30 4.56 -11.98 -1.32
C ILE A 30 4.64 -10.65 -0.55
N VAL A 31 5.72 -9.91 -0.75
CA VAL A 31 5.86 -8.50 -0.34
C VAL A 31 5.87 -7.67 -1.61
N HIS A 32 5.06 -6.61 -1.69
CA HIS A 32 4.99 -5.77 -2.89
C HIS A 32 6.18 -4.81 -2.99
N ASN A 33 6.65 -4.27 -1.86
CA ASN A 33 7.77 -3.32 -1.71
C ASN A 33 7.61 -1.96 -2.40
N ASP A 34 6.45 -1.67 -2.97
CA ASP A 34 6.20 -0.42 -3.71
C ASP A 34 4.73 0.00 -3.63
N ILE A 35 4.14 -0.16 -2.45
CA ILE A 35 2.80 0.32 -2.16
C ILE A 35 2.84 1.86 -2.10
N SER A 36 2.06 2.52 -2.95
CA SER A 36 1.93 3.97 -3.03
C SER A 36 0.62 4.35 -3.72
N PRO A 37 0.15 5.62 -3.62
CA PRO A 37 -1.04 6.05 -4.35
C PRO A 37 -0.93 5.92 -5.88
N TYR A 38 0.29 5.86 -6.42
CA TYR A 38 0.50 5.68 -7.86
C TYR A 38 0.26 4.23 -8.31
N ASN A 39 0.37 3.29 -7.38
CA ASN A 39 0.23 1.85 -7.60
C ASN A 39 -1.09 1.30 -7.03
N ILE A 40 -2.07 2.18 -6.81
CA ILE A 40 -3.43 1.84 -6.41
C ILE A 40 -4.39 2.49 -7.40
N MET A 41 -5.14 1.67 -8.11
CA MET A 41 -6.21 2.11 -9.01
C MET A 41 -7.57 1.88 -8.36
N LEU A 42 -8.57 2.62 -8.80
CA LEU A 42 -9.97 2.33 -8.49
C LEU A 42 -10.60 1.60 -9.67
N ASP A 43 -11.35 0.55 -9.38
CA ASP A 43 -12.19 -0.12 -10.38
C ASP A 43 -13.48 0.66 -10.68
N GLU A 44 -14.36 0.11 -11.52
CA GLU A 44 -15.63 0.76 -11.91
C GLU A 44 -16.64 0.94 -10.75
N THR A 45 -16.35 0.39 -9.58
CA THR A 45 -17.16 0.44 -8.36
C THR A 45 -16.45 1.15 -7.20
N ASP A 46 -15.39 1.91 -7.51
CA ASP A 46 -14.55 2.63 -6.55
C ASP A 46 -13.86 1.70 -5.50
N HIS A 47 -13.60 0.43 -5.83
CA HIS A 47 -12.77 -0.42 -4.95
C HIS A 47 -11.29 -0.28 -5.31
N PRO A 48 -10.39 -0.15 -4.31
CA PRO A 48 -8.97 -0.04 -4.55
C PRO A 48 -8.35 -1.38 -4.99
N VAL A 49 -7.53 -1.30 -6.04
CA VAL A 49 -6.81 -2.42 -6.64
C VAL A 49 -5.31 -2.12 -6.64
N ILE A 50 -4.52 -2.98 -6.01
CA ILE A 50 -3.05 -2.90 -6.01
C ILE A 50 -2.53 -3.35 -7.39
N ILE A 51 -1.68 -2.53 -8.00
CA ILE A 51 -1.09 -2.76 -9.32
C ILE A 51 0.44 -2.62 -9.29
N ASP A 52 1.11 -2.90 -10.41
CA ASP A 52 2.57 -2.77 -10.61
C ASP A 52 3.43 -3.66 -9.69
N PHE A 53 3.45 -4.96 -10.01
CA PHE A 53 4.27 -5.98 -9.34
C PHE A 53 5.66 -6.10 -9.98
N ASP A 54 6.36 -5.00 -10.21
CA ASP A 54 7.75 -5.07 -10.69
C ASP A 54 8.77 -5.11 -9.53
N SER A 55 8.37 -4.65 -8.34
CA SER A 55 9.22 -4.57 -7.13
C SER A 55 8.94 -5.72 -6.14
N TRP A 56 8.02 -6.62 -6.47
CA TRP A 56 7.60 -7.68 -5.58
C TRP A 56 8.73 -8.69 -5.34
N GLN A 57 8.73 -9.29 -4.15
CA GLN A 57 9.63 -10.38 -3.78
C GLN A 57 8.97 -11.29 -2.75
N GLN A 58 9.54 -12.49 -2.55
CA GLN A 58 9.18 -13.30 -1.39
C GLN A 58 9.74 -12.69 -0.11
N ASN A 59 9.02 -12.84 1.00
CA ASN A 59 9.49 -12.38 2.31
C ASN A 59 10.88 -12.96 2.65
N GLY A 60 11.80 -12.10 3.06
CA GLY A 60 13.19 -12.42 3.36
C GLY A 60 14.17 -12.38 2.17
N GLN A 61 13.70 -12.17 0.93
CA GLN A 61 14.60 -12.05 -0.23
C GLN A 61 15.22 -10.66 -0.33
N GLU A 62 16.41 -10.58 -0.93
CA GLU A 62 17.06 -9.31 -1.21
C GLU A 62 16.24 -8.47 -2.21
N LEU A 63 16.15 -7.17 -1.92
CA LEU A 63 15.64 -6.17 -2.84
C LEU A 63 16.70 -5.90 -3.91
N GLY A 64 16.29 -6.02 -5.17
CA GLY A 64 17.14 -5.67 -6.31
C GLY A 64 17.34 -4.15 -6.44
N THR A 65 17.61 -3.70 -7.67
CA THR A 65 17.82 -2.28 -7.96
C THR A 65 16.52 -1.47 -7.96
N LYS A 66 15.37 -2.11 -8.14
CA LYS A 66 14.05 -1.47 -8.05
C LYS A 66 13.60 -1.55 -6.59
N LYS A 67 13.55 -0.40 -5.92
CA LYS A 67 13.11 -0.24 -4.54
C LYS A 67 12.01 0.82 -4.52
N GLY A 68 11.10 0.69 -3.56
CA GLY A 68 9.84 1.42 -3.53
C GLY A 68 9.89 2.92 -3.79
N SER A 69 8.71 3.48 -4.01
CA SER A 69 8.51 4.87 -4.38
C SER A 69 9.02 5.82 -3.29
N ARG A 70 9.83 6.81 -3.69
CA ARG A 70 10.44 7.78 -2.77
C ARG A 70 9.36 8.47 -1.91
N GLY A 71 9.55 8.44 -0.59
CA GLY A 71 8.60 8.99 0.38
C GLY A 71 7.47 8.03 0.80
N TRP A 72 7.35 6.87 0.15
CA TRP A 72 6.36 5.84 0.43
C TRP A 72 6.97 4.56 0.98
N SER A 73 8.28 4.35 0.83
CA SER A 73 9.00 3.16 1.30
C SER A 73 10.01 3.48 2.40
N ILE A 74 10.43 2.45 3.14
CA ILE A 74 11.55 2.53 4.09
C ILE A 74 12.83 2.81 3.30
N GLU A 75 13.56 3.85 3.69
CA GLU A 75 14.84 4.19 3.06
C GLU A 75 15.91 3.15 3.41
N GLU A 76 16.80 2.86 2.45
CA GLU A 76 17.94 1.95 2.60
C GLU A 76 17.59 0.49 2.95
N GLU A 77 16.32 0.08 2.89
CA GLU A 77 15.95 -1.32 3.11
C GLU A 77 16.58 -2.22 2.03
N GLU A 78 17.10 -3.36 2.46
CA GLU A 78 17.83 -4.32 1.63
C GLU A 78 17.03 -5.59 1.40
N TYR A 79 16.01 -5.85 2.22
CA TYR A 79 15.24 -7.09 2.17
C TYR A 79 13.74 -6.81 2.05
N ALA A 80 13.08 -7.65 1.26
CA ALA A 80 11.64 -7.72 1.22
C ALA A 80 11.12 -8.23 2.56
N ARG A 81 10.33 -7.42 3.24
CA ARG A 81 9.71 -7.75 4.53
C ARG A 81 8.28 -7.27 4.53
N PHE A 82 7.39 -8.00 5.18
CA PHE A 82 5.99 -7.58 5.31
C PHE A 82 5.88 -6.16 5.88
N GLU A 83 6.79 -5.80 6.79
CA GLU A 83 6.94 -4.48 7.38
C GLU A 83 7.12 -3.36 6.35
N ASN A 84 7.68 -3.65 5.17
CA ASN A 84 7.84 -2.68 4.10
C ASN A 84 6.47 -2.21 3.60
N ASP A 85 5.56 -3.16 3.30
CA ASP A 85 4.21 -2.84 2.84
C ASP A 85 3.37 -2.22 3.97
N ILE A 86 3.57 -2.64 5.22
CA ILE A 86 2.88 -2.05 6.39
C ILE A 86 3.32 -0.59 6.61
N TYR A 87 4.60 -0.28 6.44
CA TYR A 87 5.09 1.10 6.46
C TYR A 87 4.47 1.93 5.34
N SER A 88 4.45 1.39 4.12
CA SER A 88 3.84 2.08 2.98
C SER A 88 2.34 2.31 3.17
N LEU A 89 1.61 1.35 3.76
CA LEU A 89 0.21 1.52 4.15
C LEU A 89 0.04 2.65 5.17
N SER A 90 0.95 2.78 6.14
CA SER A 90 0.87 3.90 7.09
C SER A 90 1.05 5.25 6.40
N LYS A 91 1.91 5.32 5.37
CA LYS A 91 2.06 6.52 4.52
C LYS A 91 0.83 6.82 3.68
N ILE A 92 0.17 5.81 3.14
CA ILE A 92 -1.12 5.99 2.46
C ILE A 92 -2.17 6.55 3.42
N ARG A 93 -2.28 6.00 4.63
CA ARG A 93 -3.21 6.52 5.65
C ARG A 93 -2.91 7.97 6.00
N GLU A 94 -1.63 8.33 6.23
CA GLU A 94 -1.22 9.72 6.43
C GLU A 94 -1.66 10.63 5.26
N PHE A 95 -1.50 10.16 4.02
CA PHE A 95 -1.88 10.90 2.81
C PHE A 95 -3.39 11.09 2.67
N LEU A 96 -4.19 10.05 2.92
CA LEU A 96 -5.65 10.12 2.81
C LEU A 96 -6.28 10.99 3.92
N HIS A 97 -5.62 11.11 5.07
CA HIS A 97 -6.06 11.94 6.19
C HIS A 97 -5.41 13.34 6.22
N ALA A 98 -4.57 13.69 5.24
CA ALA A 98 -4.01 15.02 5.13
C ALA A 98 -5.13 16.05 4.85
N PRO A 99 -5.12 17.22 5.52
CA PRO A 99 -6.17 18.24 5.40
C PRO A 99 -6.17 19.00 4.07
#